data_AF-A0AA38S9X7-F1
#
_entry.id   AF-A0AA38S9X7-F1
#
_cell.length_a   1.000
_cell.length_b   1.000
_cell.length_c   1.000
_cell.angle_alpha   90.00
_cell.angle_beta   90.00
_cell.angle_gamma   90.00
#
_symmetry.space_group_name_H-M   'P 1'
#
loop_
_entity.id
_entity.type
_entity.pdbx_description
1 polymer ?
#
loop_
_entity_poly.entity_id
_entity_poly.type
_entity_poly.pdbx_seq_one_letter_code
_entity_poly.pdbx_strand_id
1 'polypeptide(L)'
;MTSTSQIVNGDRMPKKLHFIIVGGSLGGLATGIALKALGHDATILERNPGQLLHDQGAGIVAGGHSLEFFERYNRCQRQLAVRSDRRQYLDKEGNIVHSVIAVHNMSSWDLTYHLMRATFDGIASSYCHVPAPDPSHGVGIHLHDRTVTDVCEDGDGIRVTWKSTSNTSIAGTLAADRLVGADGPSSFVRSLFAPGLERKYAGYCALRGTVPENEASPEAHETFANRFTFYHGPGIQILAYLIPGLNGTVEPGRRLINFVYYTNFPARSAELDEILTDRDGRRHQITVPPGLVAPKAWERQLGIARERLPPQFAEIVCKARRPFVQAVTDVISPANEFLEGKVVLIGDALAGFRPHTVASTSQAAFDAMVYADYIEGKVSREEWKRQTMGGVNISGCH
;
A
#
# COMPACT_ATOMS: atom_id res chain seq x y z
N MET A 1 -29.86 -36.82 48.26
CA MET A 1 -30.19 -36.38 46.89
C MET A 1 -29.19 -35.32 46.49
N THR A 2 -28.09 -35.76 45.89
CA THR A 2 -27.07 -34.91 45.28
C THR A 2 -27.61 -34.43 43.94
N SER A 3 -27.96 -33.15 43.84
CA SER A 3 -28.33 -32.52 42.57
C SER A 3 -27.09 -31.84 42.00
N THR A 4 -26.44 -32.53 41.07
CA THR A 4 -25.36 -32.04 40.23
C THR A 4 -26.01 -31.27 39.07
N SER A 5 -26.10 -29.95 39.17
CA SER A 5 -26.58 -29.11 38.05
C SER A 5 -25.39 -28.68 37.18
N GLN A 6 -25.26 -29.43 36.10
CA GLN A 6 -24.61 -29.16 34.80
C GLN A 6 -24.03 -27.76 34.60
N ILE A 7 -22.72 -27.73 34.33
CA ILE A 7 -22.02 -26.64 33.66
C ILE A 7 -22.51 -26.63 32.21
N VAL A 8 -23.37 -25.66 31.89
CA VAL A 8 -23.65 -25.30 30.50
C VAL A 8 -22.47 -24.44 30.04
N ASN A 9 -21.59 -25.00 29.21
CA ASN A 9 -20.67 -24.22 28.39
C ASN A 9 -21.52 -23.39 27.43
N GLY A 10 -21.93 -22.20 27.89
CA GLY A 10 -22.48 -21.19 27.01
C GLY A 10 -21.37 -20.71 26.09
N ASP A 11 -21.52 -20.93 24.78
CA ASP A 11 -20.82 -20.18 23.75
C ASP A 11 -21.03 -18.69 24.04
N ARG A 12 -20.07 -18.08 24.75
CA ARG A 12 -19.99 -16.63 24.82
C ARG A 12 -19.58 -16.19 23.42
N MET A 13 -20.56 -15.70 22.67
CA MET A 13 -20.28 -14.90 21.47
C MET A 13 -19.13 -13.94 21.80
N PRO A 14 -18.04 -13.95 21.01
CA PRO A 14 -16.87 -13.13 21.31
C PRO A 14 -17.29 -11.67 21.50
N LYS A 15 -16.75 -11.01 22.53
CA LYS A 15 -17.06 -9.61 22.85
C LYS A 15 -16.85 -8.78 21.58
N LYS A 16 -17.87 -8.03 21.15
CA LYS A 16 -17.72 -7.06 20.08
C LYS A 16 -16.76 -5.96 20.52
N LEU A 17 -15.62 -5.84 19.83
CA LEU A 17 -14.62 -4.81 20.07
C LEU A 17 -14.79 -3.63 19.11
N HIS A 18 -14.30 -2.47 19.55
CA HIS A 18 -14.10 -1.30 18.71
C HIS A 18 -12.61 -1.04 18.49
N PHE A 19 -12.23 -0.87 17.22
CA PHE A 19 -10.86 -0.58 16.80
C PHE A 19 -10.77 0.82 16.21
N ILE A 20 -9.75 1.59 16.63
CA ILE A 20 -9.30 2.77 15.88
C ILE A 20 -8.12 2.37 15.00
N ILE A 21 -8.18 2.71 13.73
CA ILE A 21 -7.13 2.44 12.74
C ILE A 21 -6.59 3.77 12.25
N VAL A 22 -5.29 4.02 12.42
CA VAL A 22 -4.64 5.26 11.99
C VAL A 22 -4.04 5.02 10.60
N GLY A 23 -4.54 5.74 9.59
CA GLY A 23 -4.18 5.58 8.18
C GLY A 23 -5.28 4.90 7.37
N GLY A 24 -5.76 5.57 6.31
CA GLY A 24 -6.89 5.15 5.48
C GLY A 24 -6.51 4.68 4.07
N SER A 25 -5.26 4.27 3.87
CA SER A 25 -4.82 3.60 2.64
C SER A 25 -4.98 2.07 2.74
N LEU A 26 -4.32 1.31 1.86
CA LEU A 26 -4.55 -0.13 1.68
C LEU A 26 -4.39 -0.95 2.97
N GLY A 27 -3.36 -0.71 3.79
CA GLY A 27 -3.16 -1.46 5.03
C GLY A 27 -4.26 -1.22 6.07
N GLY A 28 -4.64 0.04 6.27
CA GLY A 28 -5.71 0.38 7.20
C GLY A 28 -7.08 -0.08 6.73
N LEU A 29 -7.37 0.04 5.43
CA LEU A 29 -8.59 -0.48 4.84
C LEU A 29 -8.65 -2.02 4.89
N ALA A 30 -7.55 -2.71 4.57
CA ALA A 30 -7.50 -4.16 4.67
C ALA A 30 -7.79 -4.63 6.10
N THR A 31 -7.15 -4.00 7.08
CA THR A 31 -7.37 -4.30 8.50
C THR A 31 -8.82 -4.01 8.92
N GLY A 32 -9.34 -2.85 8.55
CA GLY A 32 -10.71 -2.45 8.88
C GLY A 32 -11.75 -3.39 8.28
N ILE A 33 -11.57 -3.83 7.04
CA ILE A 33 -12.45 -4.80 6.37
C ILE A 33 -12.37 -6.16 7.06
N ALA A 34 -11.17 -6.65 7.36
CA ALA A 34 -10.98 -7.95 7.99
C ALA A 34 -11.62 -8.01 9.39
N LEU A 35 -11.41 -6.99 10.22
CA LEU A 35 -12.03 -6.88 11.54
C LEU A 35 -13.55 -6.68 11.46
N LYS A 36 -14.02 -5.85 10.52
CA LYS A 36 -15.44 -5.65 10.26
C LYS A 36 -16.14 -6.95 9.87
N ALA A 37 -15.50 -7.79 9.06
CA ALA A 37 -16.02 -9.10 8.67
C ALA A 37 -16.18 -10.08 9.85
N LEU A 38 -15.43 -9.88 10.94
CA LEU A 38 -15.58 -10.63 12.19
C LEU A 38 -16.68 -10.09 13.12
N GLY A 39 -17.43 -9.07 12.68
CA GLY A 39 -18.47 -8.44 13.49
C GLY A 39 -17.99 -7.31 14.39
N HIS A 40 -16.72 -6.90 14.33
CA HIS A 40 -16.18 -5.80 15.13
C HIS A 40 -16.38 -4.43 14.48
N ASP A 41 -16.43 -3.37 15.28
CA ASP A 41 -16.52 -2.00 14.78
C ASP A 41 -15.11 -1.45 14.53
N ALA A 42 -14.93 -0.72 13.43
CA ALA A 42 -13.66 -0.13 13.04
C ALA A 42 -13.84 1.33 12.60
N THR A 43 -13.05 2.22 13.17
CA THR A 43 -12.97 3.64 12.79
C THR A 43 -11.60 3.96 12.25
N ILE A 44 -11.52 4.29 10.95
CA ILE A 44 -10.31 4.76 10.30
C ILE A 44 -10.19 6.27 10.48
N LEU A 45 -9.03 6.73 10.94
CA LEU A 45 -8.62 8.13 10.98
C LEU A 45 -7.56 8.37 9.90
N GLU A 46 -7.92 9.14 8.86
CA GLU A 46 -7.05 9.48 7.74
C GLU A 46 -6.71 10.97 7.77
N ARG A 47 -5.42 11.29 7.69
CA ARG A 47 -4.91 12.68 7.72
C ARG A 47 -5.25 13.47 6.46
N ASN A 48 -5.43 12.82 5.32
CA ASN A 48 -5.75 13.50 4.07
C ASN A 48 -7.06 14.30 4.22
N PRO A 49 -7.07 15.61 3.88
CA PRO A 49 -8.28 16.42 3.99
C PRO A 49 -9.42 15.98 3.04
N GLY A 50 -9.07 15.38 1.90
CA GLY A 50 -10.05 14.87 0.95
C GLY A 50 -10.69 13.56 1.42
N GLN A 51 -11.99 13.40 1.17
CA GLN A 51 -12.73 12.16 1.46
C GLN A 51 -12.11 10.93 0.78
N LEU A 52 -11.54 11.14 -0.42
CA LEU A 52 -10.80 10.14 -1.18
C LEU A 52 -9.35 10.57 -1.30
N LEU A 53 -8.46 9.59 -1.18
CA LEU A 53 -7.06 9.73 -1.54
C LEU A 53 -6.94 9.92 -3.05
N HIS A 54 -6.03 10.79 -3.49
CA HIS A 54 -5.81 11.07 -4.90
C HIS A 54 -5.12 9.90 -5.60
N ASP A 55 -5.46 9.74 -6.88
CA ASP A 55 -4.87 8.78 -7.80
C ASP A 55 -3.33 8.86 -7.78
N GLN A 56 -2.72 7.74 -7.43
CA GLN A 56 -1.27 7.58 -7.33
C GLN A 56 -0.64 7.11 -8.65
N GLY A 57 -1.44 6.74 -9.66
CA GLY A 57 -0.97 6.22 -10.95
C GLY A 57 -0.04 5.02 -10.78
N ALA A 58 -0.25 4.24 -9.72
CA ALA A 58 0.71 3.26 -9.24
C ALA A 58 0.20 1.85 -9.49
N GLY A 59 0.99 1.05 -10.20
CA GLY A 59 0.78 -0.39 -10.27
C GLY A 59 1.07 -1.09 -8.95
N ILE A 60 0.32 -2.14 -8.69
CA ILE A 60 0.44 -3.05 -7.54
C ILE A 60 0.48 -4.48 -8.08
N VAL A 61 1.39 -5.30 -7.56
CA VAL A 61 1.32 -6.74 -7.79
C VAL A 61 0.17 -7.30 -6.96
N ALA A 62 -0.87 -7.78 -7.63
CA ALA A 62 -1.99 -8.49 -7.02
C ALA A 62 -1.67 -10.00 -6.95
N GLY A 63 -0.55 -10.33 -6.31
CA GLY A 63 -0.09 -11.70 -6.09
C GLY A 63 -0.02 -12.04 -4.60
N GLY A 64 0.09 -13.33 -4.28
CA GLY A 64 0.21 -13.81 -2.90
C GLY A 64 -0.94 -13.35 -2.01
N HIS A 65 -0.61 -12.81 -0.83
CA HIS A 65 -1.59 -12.41 0.18
C HIS A 65 -2.48 -11.24 -0.24
N SER A 66 -2.07 -10.40 -1.19
CA SER A 66 -2.99 -9.39 -1.74
C SER A 66 -4.16 -10.03 -2.47
N LEU A 67 -3.92 -11.05 -3.29
CA LEU A 67 -4.99 -11.75 -4.00
C LEU A 67 -5.88 -12.53 -3.03
N GLU A 68 -5.27 -13.26 -2.10
CA GLU A 68 -5.94 -13.99 -1.02
C GLU A 68 -6.88 -13.08 -0.21
N PHE A 69 -6.42 -11.87 0.14
CA PHE A 69 -7.25 -10.88 0.82
C PHE A 69 -8.49 -10.51 0.02
N PHE A 70 -8.33 -10.21 -1.27
CA PHE A 70 -9.49 -9.88 -2.11
C PHE A 70 -10.38 -11.11 -2.35
N GLU A 71 -9.85 -12.32 -2.45
CA GLU A 71 -10.67 -13.54 -2.53
C GLU A 71 -11.51 -13.74 -1.26
N ARG A 72 -10.95 -13.45 -0.08
CA ARG A 72 -11.64 -13.58 1.21
C ARG A 72 -12.65 -12.48 1.47
N TYR A 73 -12.36 -11.23 1.10
CA TYR A 73 -13.13 -10.07 1.56
C TYR A 73 -13.75 -9.19 0.46
N ASN A 74 -13.35 -9.32 -0.81
CA ASN A 74 -13.92 -8.49 -1.88
C ASN A 74 -15.36 -8.90 -2.18
N ARG A 75 -16.30 -7.97 -2.03
CA ARG A 75 -17.72 -8.21 -2.32
C ARG A 75 -18.20 -7.48 -3.57
N CYS A 76 -17.32 -6.73 -4.25
CA CYS A 76 -17.67 -5.92 -5.42
C CYS A 76 -17.77 -6.70 -6.75
N GLN A 77 -17.56 -8.02 -6.74
CA GLN A 77 -17.76 -8.96 -7.87
C GLN A 77 -17.24 -8.43 -9.22
N ARG A 78 -15.99 -7.99 -9.27
CA ARG A 78 -15.34 -7.54 -10.52
C ARG A 78 -13.93 -8.10 -10.65
N GLN A 79 -13.44 -8.13 -11.89
CA GLN A 79 -12.04 -8.45 -12.15
C GLN A 79 -11.12 -7.39 -11.52
N LEU A 80 -10.15 -7.88 -10.74
CA LEU A 80 -9.22 -7.07 -9.95
C LEU A 80 -7.90 -6.79 -10.69
N ALA A 81 -7.49 -7.67 -11.60
CA ALA A 81 -6.14 -7.65 -12.12
C ALA A 81 -6.06 -7.95 -13.61
N VAL A 82 -5.02 -7.41 -14.23
CA VAL A 82 -4.54 -7.78 -15.56
C VAL A 82 -3.50 -8.88 -15.40
N ARG A 83 -3.69 -9.97 -16.16
CA ARG A 83 -2.80 -11.12 -16.14
C ARG A 83 -1.58 -10.87 -17.04
N SER A 84 -0.40 -11.20 -16.53
CA SER A 84 0.81 -11.45 -17.30
C SER A 84 1.15 -12.93 -17.26
N ASP A 85 1.55 -13.50 -18.39
CA ASP A 85 1.86 -14.93 -18.56
C ASP A 85 3.38 -15.21 -18.57
N ARG A 86 4.20 -14.18 -18.70
CA ARG A 86 5.63 -14.29 -18.94
C ARG A 86 6.38 -13.18 -18.23
N ARG A 87 7.48 -13.55 -17.58
CA ARG A 87 8.52 -12.61 -17.15
C ARG A 87 9.64 -12.62 -18.18
N GLN A 88 10.13 -11.45 -18.56
CA GLN A 88 11.19 -11.33 -19.56
C GLN A 88 12.16 -10.18 -19.26
N TYR A 89 13.36 -10.27 -19.83
CA TYR A 89 14.45 -9.33 -19.63
C TYR A 89 14.99 -8.89 -20.99
N LEU A 90 15.18 -7.58 -21.14
CA LEU A 90 15.76 -6.97 -22.35
C LEU A 90 17.25 -6.68 -22.17
N ASP A 91 18.00 -6.68 -23.27
CA ASP A 91 19.29 -5.97 -23.36
C ASP A 91 19.07 -4.48 -23.66
N LYS A 92 20.17 -3.72 -23.82
CA LYS A 92 20.14 -2.26 -24.06
C LYS A 92 19.56 -1.90 -25.43
N GLU A 93 19.68 -2.79 -26.40
CA GLU A 93 19.18 -2.65 -27.76
C GLU A 93 17.68 -2.96 -27.84
N GLY A 94 17.11 -3.59 -26.81
CA GLY A 94 15.69 -3.92 -26.71
C GLY A 94 15.35 -5.35 -27.13
N ASN A 95 16.34 -6.22 -27.31
CA ASN A 95 16.14 -7.63 -27.59
C ASN A 95 15.86 -8.41 -26.30
N ILE A 96 15.01 -9.44 -26.39
CA ILE A 96 14.74 -10.34 -25.27
C ILE A 96 15.94 -11.28 -25.09
N VAL A 97 16.67 -11.11 -23.99
CA VAL A 97 17.82 -11.97 -23.63
C VAL A 97 17.46 -13.11 -22.70
N HIS A 98 16.35 -12.99 -21.97
CA HIS A 98 15.85 -14.05 -21.10
C HIS A 98 14.33 -13.96 -20.97
N SER A 99 13.66 -15.11 -20.92
CA SER A 99 12.24 -15.17 -20.60
C SER A 99 11.86 -16.49 -19.93
N VAL A 100 10.86 -16.43 -19.07
CA VAL A 100 10.28 -17.59 -18.38
C VAL A 100 8.76 -17.47 -18.34
N ILE A 101 8.07 -18.60 -18.44
CA ILE A 101 6.64 -18.67 -18.19
C ILE A 101 6.44 -18.46 -16.69
N ALA A 102 5.81 -17.34 -16.34
CA ALA A 102 5.59 -16.95 -14.95
C ALA A 102 4.34 -16.08 -14.87
N VAL A 103 3.29 -16.64 -14.28
CA VAL A 103 2.00 -15.96 -14.18
C VAL A 103 2.06 -14.93 -13.07
N HIS A 104 1.74 -13.68 -13.41
CA HIS A 104 1.61 -12.59 -12.45
C HIS A 104 0.27 -11.88 -12.68
N ASN A 105 -0.36 -11.44 -11.59
CA ASN A 105 -1.57 -10.63 -11.65
C ASN A 105 -1.22 -9.22 -11.16
N MET A 106 -1.58 -8.21 -11.95
CA MET A 106 -1.23 -6.82 -11.71
C MET A 106 -2.51 -5.99 -11.58
N SER A 107 -2.63 -5.22 -10.50
CA SER A 107 -3.72 -4.27 -10.29
C SER A 107 -3.19 -2.84 -10.27
N SER A 108 -4.10 -1.87 -10.34
CA SER A 108 -3.82 -0.48 -9.99
C SER A 108 -4.13 -0.26 -8.51
N TRP A 109 -3.42 0.68 -7.89
CA TRP A 109 -3.72 1.15 -6.56
C TRP A 109 -5.15 1.69 -6.46
N ASP A 110 -5.60 2.44 -7.47
CA ASP A 110 -6.94 3.04 -7.50
C ASP A 110 -8.04 1.98 -7.45
N LEU A 111 -7.93 0.94 -8.28
CA LEU A 111 -8.91 -0.14 -8.27
C LEU A 111 -8.95 -0.81 -6.89
N THR A 112 -7.80 -1.18 -6.33
CA THR A 112 -7.74 -1.82 -5.01
C THR A 112 -8.35 -0.93 -3.91
N TYR A 113 -8.00 0.35 -3.91
CA TYR A 113 -8.45 1.32 -2.93
C TYR A 113 -9.97 1.52 -3.01
N HIS A 114 -10.52 1.72 -4.22
CA HIS A 114 -11.95 1.94 -4.40
C HIS A 114 -12.79 0.71 -4.07
N LEU A 115 -12.30 -0.50 -4.38
CA LEU A 115 -12.99 -1.74 -3.97
C LEU A 115 -13.02 -1.89 -2.45
N MET A 116 -11.92 -1.56 -1.79
CA MET A 116 -11.83 -1.58 -0.34
C MET A 116 -12.74 -0.52 0.29
N ARG A 117 -12.81 0.71 -0.23
CA ARG A 117 -13.76 1.74 0.24
C ARG A 117 -15.21 1.31 0.06
N ALA A 118 -15.58 0.79 -1.10
CA ALA A 118 -16.93 0.26 -1.31
C ALA A 118 -17.29 -0.87 -0.31
N THR A 119 -16.33 -1.73 0.04
CA THR A 119 -16.53 -2.83 0.99
C THR A 119 -16.54 -2.35 2.46
N PHE A 120 -15.70 -1.37 2.81
CA PHE A 120 -15.52 -0.90 4.18
C PHE A 120 -16.62 0.06 4.61
N ASP A 121 -16.78 1.18 3.91
CA ASP A 121 -17.67 2.30 4.28
C ASP A 121 -18.74 2.60 3.24
N GLY A 122 -18.88 1.76 2.21
CA GLY A 122 -19.99 1.84 1.26
C GLY A 122 -19.87 2.98 0.26
N ILE A 123 -18.67 3.53 0.05
CA ILE A 123 -18.46 4.62 -0.89
C ILE A 123 -18.54 4.11 -2.33
N ALA A 124 -19.50 4.64 -3.08
CA ALA A 124 -19.64 4.38 -4.50
C ALA A 124 -18.57 5.12 -5.32
N SER A 125 -18.16 4.52 -6.44
CA SER A 125 -17.28 5.15 -7.41
C SER A 125 -17.47 4.54 -8.79
N SER A 126 -16.89 5.14 -9.82
CA SER A 126 -16.84 4.55 -11.16
C SER A 126 -16.06 3.23 -11.21
N TYR A 127 -15.34 2.87 -10.14
CA TYR A 127 -14.60 1.61 -10.04
C TYR A 127 -15.43 0.46 -9.45
N CYS A 128 -16.61 0.64 -8.90
CA CYS A 128 -17.42 -0.50 -8.46
C CYS A 128 -18.81 -0.12 -8.00
N HIS A 129 -19.70 -1.10 -8.11
CA HIS A 129 -20.93 -1.11 -7.35
C HIS A 129 -20.65 -1.43 -5.89
N VAL A 130 -21.36 -0.74 -5.01
CA VAL A 130 -21.29 -0.95 -3.57
C VAL A 130 -22.00 -2.26 -3.24
N PRO A 131 -21.36 -3.21 -2.55
CA PRO A 131 -22.01 -4.45 -2.14
C PRO A 131 -23.10 -4.18 -1.10
N ALA A 132 -24.15 -5.00 -1.09
CA ALA A 132 -25.18 -4.91 -0.06
C ALA A 132 -24.57 -5.12 1.34
N PRO A 133 -25.04 -4.41 2.38
CA PRO A 133 -24.60 -4.64 3.76
C PRO A 133 -24.76 -6.11 4.15
N ASP A 134 -23.78 -6.65 4.89
CA ASP A 134 -23.91 -7.96 5.53
C ASP A 134 -24.26 -7.73 7.01
N PRO A 135 -25.40 -8.24 7.51
CA PRO A 135 -25.82 -7.99 8.89
C PRO A 135 -24.92 -8.67 9.93
N SER A 136 -24.07 -9.63 9.53
CA SER A 136 -23.08 -10.24 10.43
C SER A 136 -21.83 -9.37 10.61
N HIS A 137 -21.59 -8.44 9.70
CA HIS A 137 -20.44 -7.54 9.77
C HIS A 137 -20.68 -6.41 10.78
N GLY A 138 -19.59 -5.93 11.39
CA GLY A 138 -19.62 -4.72 12.21
C GLY A 138 -19.71 -3.43 11.39
N VAL A 139 -19.54 -2.30 12.07
CA VAL A 139 -19.65 -0.97 11.47
C VAL A 139 -18.26 -0.44 11.09
N GLY A 140 -18.12 -0.01 9.84
CA GLY A 140 -16.93 0.69 9.34
C GLY A 140 -17.18 2.18 9.20
N ILE A 141 -16.36 3.01 9.85
CA ILE A 141 -16.41 4.47 9.75
C ILE A 141 -15.06 4.97 9.23
N HIS A 142 -15.06 5.78 8.18
CA HIS A 142 -13.85 6.40 7.65
C HIS A 142 -13.89 7.93 7.84
N LEU A 143 -13.11 8.44 8.79
CA LEU A 143 -12.99 9.87 9.06
C LEU A 143 -11.72 10.41 8.39
N HIS A 144 -11.91 11.21 7.33
CA HIS A 144 -10.84 11.98 6.70
C HIS A 144 -10.58 13.27 7.47
N ASP A 145 -9.50 13.97 7.13
CA ASP A 145 -9.08 15.19 7.82
C ASP A 145 -8.86 14.98 9.33
N ARG A 146 -8.29 13.84 9.72
CA ARG A 146 -7.99 13.46 11.11
C ARG A 146 -6.53 13.06 11.23
N THR A 147 -5.67 14.01 11.58
CA THR A 147 -4.28 13.73 11.96
C THR A 147 -4.25 13.35 13.44
N VAL A 148 -3.82 12.13 13.75
CA VAL A 148 -3.60 11.69 15.13
C VAL A 148 -2.37 12.39 15.69
N THR A 149 -2.48 12.89 16.93
CA THR A 149 -1.43 13.66 17.61
C THR A 149 -1.04 13.09 18.96
N ASP A 150 -1.83 12.16 19.52
CA ASP A 150 -1.50 11.50 20.78
C ASP A 150 -2.27 10.18 20.93
N VAL A 151 -1.69 9.22 21.66
CA VAL A 151 -2.28 7.94 22.02
C VAL A 151 -1.90 7.61 23.46
N CYS A 152 -2.90 7.37 24.31
CA CYS A 152 -2.68 6.99 25.71
C CYS A 152 -3.61 5.85 26.14
N GLU A 153 -3.24 5.14 27.20
CA GLU A 153 -4.12 4.14 27.82
C GLU A 153 -5.33 4.79 28.48
N ASP A 154 -6.49 4.13 28.39
CA ASP A 154 -7.74 4.55 29.00
C ASP A 154 -8.46 3.33 29.58
N GLY A 155 -8.10 2.96 30.81
CA GLY A 155 -8.53 1.71 31.44
C GLY A 155 -8.10 0.48 30.61
N ASP A 156 -9.07 -0.35 30.23
CA ASP A 156 -8.83 -1.56 29.43
C ASP A 156 -8.62 -1.27 27.92
N GLY A 157 -8.80 -0.02 27.50
CA GLY A 157 -8.68 0.44 26.12
C GLY A 157 -7.64 1.54 25.91
N ILE A 158 -7.85 2.32 24.85
CA ILE A 158 -6.99 3.44 24.44
C ILE A 158 -7.82 4.68 24.12
N ARG A 159 -7.21 5.84 24.34
CA ARG A 159 -7.73 7.14 23.92
C ARG A 159 -6.80 7.74 22.87
N VAL A 160 -7.39 8.21 21.78
CA VAL A 160 -6.69 8.78 20.64
C VAL A 160 -7.07 10.25 20.51
N THR A 161 -6.08 11.13 20.51
CA THR A 161 -6.29 12.55 20.24
C THR A 161 -5.96 12.85 18.79
N TRP A 162 -6.78 13.65 18.14
CA TRP A 162 -6.59 14.05 16.75
C TRP A 162 -6.85 15.54 16.56
N LYS A 163 -6.27 16.10 15.50
CA LYS A 163 -6.53 17.43 14.97
C LYS A 163 -6.93 17.35 13.50
N SER A 164 -7.74 18.30 13.06
CA SER A 164 -8.01 18.49 11.64
C SER A 164 -6.74 18.95 10.92
N THR A 165 -6.48 18.34 9.77
CA THR A 165 -5.33 18.65 8.93
C THR A 165 -5.55 19.98 8.21
N SER A 166 -6.79 20.24 7.79
CA SER A 166 -7.19 21.47 7.11
C SER A 166 -7.38 22.66 8.06
N ASN A 167 -7.78 22.43 9.32
CA ASN A 167 -7.94 23.46 10.34
C ASN A 167 -7.58 22.96 11.74
N THR A 168 -6.35 23.23 12.18
CA THR A 168 -5.81 22.74 13.46
C THR A 168 -6.54 23.23 14.72
N SER A 169 -7.46 24.21 14.61
CA SER A 169 -8.34 24.60 15.73
C SER A 169 -9.46 23.59 15.99
N ILE A 170 -9.78 22.75 15.01
CA ILE A 170 -10.72 21.62 15.17
C ILE A 170 -9.91 20.41 15.64
N ALA A 171 -10.28 19.89 16.81
CA ALA A 171 -9.63 18.74 17.43
C ALA A 171 -10.67 17.89 18.17
N GLY A 172 -10.29 16.66 18.52
CA GLY A 172 -11.15 15.78 19.29
C GLY A 172 -10.40 14.60 19.88
N THR A 173 -11.13 13.80 20.65
CA THR A 173 -10.65 12.52 21.17
C THR A 173 -11.65 11.42 20.84
N LEU A 174 -11.15 10.20 20.72
CA LEU A 174 -11.94 8.98 20.54
C LEU A 174 -11.38 7.89 21.45
N ALA A 175 -12.25 7.11 22.08
CA ALA A 175 -11.88 5.93 22.85
C ALA A 175 -12.18 4.67 22.03
N ALA A 176 -11.39 3.62 22.22
CA ALA A 176 -11.59 2.31 21.60
C ALA A 176 -10.97 1.20 22.46
N ASP A 177 -11.34 -0.06 22.22
CA ASP A 177 -10.68 -1.18 22.89
C ASP A 177 -9.22 -1.30 22.42
N ARG A 178 -8.94 -1.05 21.13
CA ARG A 178 -7.63 -1.27 20.49
C ARG A 178 -7.32 -0.21 19.44
N LEU A 179 -6.02 0.03 19.20
CA LEU A 179 -5.50 0.85 18.11
C LEU A 179 -4.64 0.03 17.16
N VAL A 180 -4.82 0.27 15.86
CA VAL A 180 -3.90 -0.22 14.82
C VAL A 180 -3.24 0.97 14.13
N GLY A 181 -1.91 1.05 14.19
CA GLY A 181 -1.10 1.95 13.38
C GLY A 181 -0.86 1.36 12.00
N ALA A 182 -1.50 1.92 10.99
CA ALA A 182 -1.35 1.60 9.56
C ALA A 182 -1.03 2.88 8.75
N ASP A 183 -0.36 3.83 9.39
CA ASP A 183 -0.07 5.20 8.93
C ASP A 183 1.23 5.31 8.12
N GLY A 184 1.67 4.17 7.60
CA GLY A 184 2.71 4.08 6.59
C GLY A 184 4.15 4.16 7.13
N PRO A 185 5.13 4.28 6.23
CA PRO A 185 6.55 4.17 6.58
C PRO A 185 7.07 5.31 7.47
N SER A 186 6.35 6.43 7.56
CA SER A 186 6.65 7.54 8.48
C SER A 186 5.69 7.56 9.67
N SER A 187 5.28 6.37 10.13
CA SER A 187 4.28 6.16 11.19
C SER A 187 4.53 7.03 12.42
N PHE A 188 3.54 7.87 12.74
CA PHE A 188 3.44 8.60 13.99
C PHE A 188 3.22 7.63 15.15
N VAL A 189 2.33 6.64 14.98
CA VAL A 189 2.06 5.64 16.01
C VAL A 189 3.34 4.91 16.42
N ARG A 190 4.14 4.45 15.46
CA ARG A 190 5.44 3.82 15.73
C ARG A 190 6.38 4.77 16.49
N SER A 191 6.40 6.06 16.14
CA SER A 191 7.29 7.03 16.77
C SER A 191 7.01 7.27 18.27
N LEU A 192 5.77 7.03 18.72
CA LEU A 192 5.40 7.12 20.13
C LEU A 192 6.02 6.00 20.98
N PHE A 193 6.18 4.80 20.39
CA PHE A 193 6.61 3.61 21.13
C PHE A 193 8.05 3.16 20.81
N ALA A 194 8.62 3.62 19.70
CA ALA A 194 10.01 3.43 19.32
C ALA A 194 10.68 4.79 19.02
N PRO A 195 10.80 5.68 20.03
CA PRO A 195 11.39 6.99 19.83
C PRO A 195 12.84 6.88 19.35
N GLY A 196 13.22 7.72 18.39
CA GLY A 196 14.56 7.70 17.79
C GLY A 196 14.77 6.66 16.67
N LEU A 197 13.78 5.83 16.36
CA LEU A 197 13.84 4.96 15.20
C LEU A 197 13.70 5.78 13.90
N GLU A 198 14.81 5.94 13.19
CA GLU A 198 14.87 6.71 11.95
C GLU A 198 14.69 5.83 10.71
N ARG A 199 13.99 6.40 9.72
CA ARG A 199 13.86 5.86 8.38
C ARG A 199 15.12 6.16 7.58
N LYS A 200 15.81 5.14 7.10
CA LYS A 200 17.11 5.29 6.42
C LYS A 200 16.93 5.33 4.91
N TYR A 201 17.55 6.30 4.24
CA TYR A 201 17.58 6.37 2.78
C TYR A 201 18.54 5.35 2.19
N ALA A 202 18.10 4.62 1.17
CA ALA A 202 18.84 3.49 0.61
C ALA A 202 19.80 3.89 -0.53
N GLY A 203 19.86 5.18 -0.90
CA GLY A 203 20.79 5.69 -1.93
C GLY A 203 20.25 5.72 -3.37
N TYR A 204 18.95 5.46 -3.55
CA TYR A 204 18.31 5.46 -4.86
C TYR A 204 16.83 5.86 -4.78
N CYS A 205 16.27 6.25 -5.91
CA CYS A 205 14.87 6.63 -6.04
C CYS A 205 14.17 5.73 -7.05
N ALA A 206 12.86 5.58 -6.87
CA ALA A 206 11.94 5.02 -7.85
C ALA A 206 11.26 6.17 -8.61
N LEU A 207 11.54 6.29 -9.90
CA LEU A 207 10.81 7.14 -10.84
C LEU A 207 9.66 6.30 -11.39
N ARG A 208 8.44 6.79 -11.25
CA ARG A 208 7.23 6.02 -11.54
C ARG A 208 6.31 6.78 -12.47
N GLY A 209 5.53 6.05 -13.25
CA GLY A 209 4.55 6.62 -14.14
C GLY A 209 3.75 5.57 -14.88
N THR A 210 2.72 6.07 -15.58
CA THR A 210 1.84 5.27 -16.41
C THR A 210 1.67 5.89 -17.78
N VAL A 211 1.47 5.04 -18.78
CA VAL A 211 1.12 5.44 -20.16
C VAL A 211 -0.14 4.68 -20.57
N PRO A 212 -1.16 5.34 -21.16
CA PRO A 212 -2.29 4.64 -21.75
C PRO A 212 -1.83 3.59 -22.76
N GLU A 213 -2.39 2.39 -22.69
CA GLU A 213 -1.95 1.26 -23.53
C GLU A 213 -2.01 1.58 -25.03
N ASN A 214 -3.03 2.33 -25.45
CA ASN A 214 -3.24 2.77 -26.83
C ASN A 214 -2.32 3.94 -27.28
N GLU A 215 -1.55 4.53 -26.36
CA GLU A 215 -0.58 5.57 -26.70
C GLU A 215 0.83 5.01 -26.91
N ALA A 216 1.08 3.73 -26.60
CA ALA A 216 2.35 3.06 -26.91
C ALA A 216 2.50 2.78 -28.41
N SER A 217 3.75 2.81 -28.90
CA SER A 217 4.07 2.28 -30.23
C SER A 217 3.70 0.79 -30.33
N PRO A 218 3.49 0.24 -31.53
CA PRO A 218 3.31 -1.20 -31.71
C PRO A 218 4.42 -2.02 -31.04
N GLU A 219 5.67 -1.58 -31.14
CA GLU A 219 6.85 -2.26 -30.59
C GLU A 219 6.85 -2.24 -29.05
N ALA A 220 6.56 -1.08 -28.44
CA ALA A 220 6.46 -0.97 -26.99
C ALA A 220 5.23 -1.74 -26.46
N HIS A 221 4.10 -1.69 -27.18
CA HIS A 221 2.90 -2.45 -26.84
C HIS A 221 3.19 -3.95 -26.83
N GLU A 222 3.77 -4.50 -27.89
CA GLU A 222 4.14 -5.92 -27.96
C GLU A 222 5.10 -6.33 -26.83
N THR A 223 6.03 -5.44 -26.47
CA THR A 223 7.02 -5.67 -25.43
C THR A 223 6.42 -5.75 -24.02
N PHE A 224 5.34 -5.01 -23.73
CA PHE A 224 4.75 -4.93 -22.39
C PHE A 224 3.38 -5.61 -22.26
N ALA A 225 2.69 -5.89 -23.37
CA ALA A 225 1.36 -6.46 -23.35
C ALA A 225 1.38 -7.90 -22.81
N ASN A 226 0.67 -8.09 -21.69
CA ASN A 226 0.63 -9.37 -20.96
C ASN A 226 2.02 -9.87 -20.52
N ARG A 227 3.05 -9.02 -20.48
CA ARG A 227 4.42 -9.35 -20.05
C ARG A 227 4.79 -8.59 -18.78
N PHE A 228 5.60 -9.22 -17.94
CA PHE A 228 6.32 -8.54 -16.87
C PHE A 228 7.78 -8.37 -17.31
N THR A 229 8.08 -7.20 -17.87
CA THR A 229 9.33 -6.95 -18.59
C THR A 229 10.29 -6.17 -17.70
N PHE A 230 11.56 -6.54 -17.74
CA PHE A 230 12.65 -5.94 -16.96
C PHE A 230 13.81 -5.51 -17.86
N TYR A 231 14.55 -4.51 -17.41
CA TYR A 231 15.91 -4.23 -17.88
C TYR A 231 16.78 -3.90 -16.67
N HIS A 232 17.98 -4.48 -16.66
CA HIS A 232 19.01 -4.22 -15.65
C HIS A 232 20.25 -3.65 -16.34
N GLY A 233 20.80 -2.59 -15.77
CA GLY A 233 22.08 -2.02 -16.16
C GLY A 233 22.84 -1.49 -14.94
N PRO A 234 24.09 -1.04 -15.09
CA PRO A 234 24.86 -0.50 -13.97
C PRO A 234 24.10 0.62 -13.24
N GLY A 235 23.67 0.39 -11.99
CA GLY A 235 22.89 1.38 -11.21
C GLY A 235 21.48 1.68 -11.74
N ILE A 236 20.93 0.81 -12.59
CA ILE A 236 19.58 0.91 -13.14
C ILE A 236 18.84 -0.43 -12.99
N GLN A 237 17.61 -0.35 -12.53
CA GLN A 237 16.61 -1.39 -12.76
C GLN A 237 15.33 -0.71 -13.21
N ILE A 238 14.77 -1.11 -14.36
CA ILE A 238 13.43 -0.68 -14.76
C ILE A 238 12.57 -1.91 -15.03
N LEU A 239 11.30 -1.80 -14.68
CA LEU A 239 10.29 -2.81 -14.97
C LEU A 239 9.02 -2.15 -15.50
N ALA A 240 8.28 -2.89 -16.32
CA ALA A 240 6.99 -2.46 -16.83
C ALA A 240 6.01 -3.63 -17.00
N TYR A 241 4.74 -3.33 -16.79
CA TYR A 241 3.63 -4.27 -16.90
C TYR A 241 2.31 -3.52 -17.06
N LEU A 242 1.29 -4.21 -17.59
CA LEU A 242 -0.06 -3.66 -17.70
C LEU A 242 -0.80 -3.72 -16.36
N ILE A 243 -1.56 -2.67 -16.08
CA ILE A 243 -2.50 -2.57 -14.94
C ILE A 243 -3.88 -2.13 -15.44
N PRO A 244 -4.95 -2.38 -14.67
CA PRO A 244 -6.27 -1.81 -14.94
C PRO A 244 -6.19 -0.30 -15.17
N GLY A 245 -6.90 0.18 -16.19
CA GLY A 245 -6.94 1.59 -16.54
C GLY A 245 -7.95 2.39 -15.73
N LEU A 246 -8.32 3.56 -16.26
CA LEU A 246 -9.33 4.42 -15.65
C LEU A 246 -10.64 3.64 -15.38
N ASN A 247 -11.25 3.87 -14.22
CA ASN A 247 -12.44 3.12 -13.75
C ASN A 247 -12.19 1.61 -13.58
N GLY A 248 -10.91 1.20 -13.55
CA GLY A 248 -10.46 -0.18 -13.38
C GLY A 248 -10.63 -1.04 -14.62
N THR A 249 -10.82 -0.47 -15.81
CA THR A 249 -11.02 -1.29 -17.01
C THR A 249 -9.83 -2.21 -17.28
N VAL A 250 -10.13 -3.47 -17.59
CA VAL A 250 -9.15 -4.51 -17.95
C VAL A 250 -9.18 -4.82 -19.45
N GLU A 251 -9.98 -4.07 -20.21
CA GLU A 251 -10.13 -4.24 -21.66
C GLU A 251 -8.82 -3.87 -22.39
N PRO A 252 -8.31 -4.74 -23.27
CA PRO A 252 -7.16 -4.41 -24.13
C PRO A 252 -7.34 -3.09 -24.87
N GLY A 253 -6.28 -2.28 -24.90
CA GLY A 253 -6.26 -0.93 -25.47
C GLY A 253 -6.73 0.17 -24.50
N ARG A 254 -7.33 -0.18 -23.36
CA ARG A 254 -7.82 0.78 -22.35
C ARG A 254 -7.12 0.65 -21.00
N ARG A 255 -6.14 -0.25 -20.89
CA ARG A 255 -5.31 -0.44 -19.69
C ARG A 255 -4.22 0.64 -19.63
N LEU A 256 -3.43 0.62 -18.55
CA LEU A 256 -2.24 1.45 -18.43
C LEU A 256 -0.99 0.56 -18.44
N ILE A 257 0.06 0.98 -19.16
CA ILE A 257 1.42 0.48 -18.98
C ILE A 257 2.00 1.22 -17.80
N ASN A 258 2.20 0.52 -16.68
CA ASN A 258 2.89 1.03 -15.51
C ASN A 258 4.38 0.73 -15.64
N PHE A 259 5.24 1.69 -15.27
CA PHE A 259 6.67 1.44 -15.08
C PHE A 259 7.16 1.89 -13.71
N VAL A 260 8.23 1.23 -13.27
CA VAL A 260 9.03 1.64 -12.12
C VAL A 260 10.49 1.62 -12.54
N TYR A 261 11.12 2.78 -12.51
CA TYR A 261 12.51 2.99 -12.88
C TYR A 261 13.33 3.36 -11.63
N TYR A 262 14.06 2.38 -11.12
CA TYR A 262 15.05 2.58 -10.07
C TYR A 262 16.36 3.09 -10.64
N THR A 263 16.84 4.18 -10.08
CA THR A 263 18.15 4.76 -10.41
C THR A 263 18.78 5.39 -9.18
N ASN A 264 20.10 5.33 -9.11
CA ASN A 264 20.87 5.80 -7.96
C ASN A 264 20.87 7.33 -7.87
N PHE A 265 20.66 7.82 -6.65
CA PHE A 265 20.82 9.22 -6.29
C PHE A 265 21.58 9.25 -4.96
N PRO A 266 22.90 9.51 -4.98
CA PRO A 266 23.70 9.49 -3.76
C PRO A 266 23.11 10.40 -2.68
N ALA A 267 23.21 9.97 -1.42
CA ALA A 267 22.72 10.77 -0.32
C ALA A 267 23.41 12.13 -0.29
N ARG A 268 22.64 13.21 -0.07
CA ARG A 268 23.13 14.60 -0.04
C ARG A 268 23.74 15.09 -1.36
N SER A 269 23.38 14.48 -2.49
CA SER A 269 23.80 14.96 -3.81
C SER A 269 22.88 16.07 -4.34
N ALA A 270 23.41 16.92 -5.22
CA ALA A 270 22.64 17.98 -5.86
C ALA A 270 21.52 17.42 -6.75
N GLU A 271 21.74 16.26 -7.37
CA GLU A 271 20.76 15.57 -8.21
C GLU A 271 19.60 15.02 -7.38
N LEU A 272 19.87 14.51 -6.17
CA LEU A 272 18.83 14.07 -5.24
C LEU A 272 17.96 15.25 -4.81
N ASP A 273 18.59 16.36 -4.45
CA ASP A 273 17.89 17.58 -4.06
C ASP A 273 17.07 18.16 -5.22
N GLU A 274 17.60 18.14 -6.44
CA GLU A 274 16.89 18.56 -7.64
C GLU A 274 15.66 17.70 -7.91
N ILE A 275 15.79 16.37 -7.91
CA ILE A 275 14.68 15.48 -8.27
C ILE A 275 13.59 15.40 -7.18
N LEU A 276 13.96 15.68 -5.92
CA LEU A 276 13.02 15.74 -4.78
C LEU A 276 12.45 17.15 -4.53
N THR A 277 12.83 18.15 -5.32
CA THR A 277 12.22 19.49 -5.27
C THR A 277 11.11 19.59 -6.30
N ASP A 278 9.91 19.95 -5.85
CA ASP A 278 8.75 20.08 -6.75
C ASP A 278 8.80 21.35 -7.61
N ARG A 279 7.84 21.45 -8.53
CA ARG A 279 7.68 22.61 -9.42
C ARG A 279 7.45 23.94 -8.71
N ASP A 280 7.06 23.91 -7.44
CA ASP A 280 6.80 25.09 -6.62
C ASP A 280 8.03 25.44 -5.73
N GLY A 281 9.15 24.72 -5.91
CA GLY A 281 10.39 24.94 -5.19
C GLY A 281 10.42 24.31 -3.78
N ARG A 282 9.42 23.51 -3.42
CA ARG A 282 9.38 22.83 -2.13
C ARG A 282 10.13 21.50 -2.23
N ARG A 283 11.17 21.35 -1.40
CA ARG A 283 11.89 20.08 -1.25
C ARG A 283 11.06 19.09 -0.44
N HIS A 284 10.73 17.95 -1.05
CA HIS A 284 10.11 16.81 -0.39
C HIS A 284 11.19 15.92 0.23
N GLN A 285 10.88 15.31 1.36
CA GLN A 285 11.83 14.37 1.98
C GLN A 285 11.85 13.01 1.29
N ILE A 286 10.71 12.59 0.73
CA ILE A 286 10.50 11.18 0.33
C ILE A 286 9.79 11.08 -1.01
N THR A 287 8.61 11.67 -1.16
CA THR A 287 7.82 11.53 -2.38
C THR A 287 7.52 12.90 -2.96
N VAL A 288 7.82 13.09 -4.24
CA VAL A 288 7.25 14.16 -5.05
C VAL A 288 6.05 13.58 -5.80
N PRO A 289 4.81 14.00 -5.47
CA PRO A 289 3.61 13.32 -5.95
C PRO A 289 3.30 13.59 -7.44
N PRO A 290 2.40 12.78 -8.05
CA PRO A 290 2.03 12.94 -9.46
C PRO A 290 1.51 14.34 -9.78
N GLY A 291 2.17 15.00 -10.74
CA GLY A 291 1.84 16.35 -11.17
C GLY A 291 2.58 17.46 -10.42
N LEU A 292 3.43 17.15 -9.43
CA LEU A 292 4.30 18.13 -8.78
C LEU A 292 5.77 18.04 -9.22
N VAL A 293 6.20 16.96 -9.88
CA VAL A 293 7.58 16.84 -10.38
C VAL A 293 7.96 18.06 -11.23
N ALA A 294 9.11 18.66 -10.90
CA ALA A 294 9.63 19.84 -11.57
C ALA A 294 9.98 19.52 -13.05
N PRO A 295 9.46 20.29 -14.03
CA PRO A 295 9.68 19.99 -15.44
C PRO A 295 11.15 19.89 -15.85
N LYS A 296 12.01 20.79 -15.32
CA LYS A 296 13.44 20.80 -15.61
C LYS A 296 14.15 19.54 -15.07
N ALA A 297 13.84 19.15 -13.83
CA ALA A 297 14.39 17.94 -13.23
C ALA A 297 13.95 16.70 -14.02
N TRP A 298 12.69 16.65 -14.45
CA TRP A 298 12.17 15.55 -15.27
C TRP A 298 12.80 15.48 -16.66
N GLU A 299 12.97 16.60 -17.37
CA GLU A 299 13.59 16.61 -18.70
C GLU A 299 15.02 16.04 -18.66
N ARG A 300 15.77 16.31 -17.60
CA ARG A 300 17.09 15.68 -17.38
C ARG A 300 16.97 14.16 -17.26
N GLN A 301 15.96 13.65 -16.53
CA GLN A 301 15.70 12.21 -16.45
C GLN A 301 15.27 11.61 -17.79
N LEU A 302 14.55 12.36 -18.63
CA LEU A 302 14.21 11.92 -19.99
C LEU A 302 15.45 11.78 -20.87
N GLY A 303 16.40 12.71 -20.81
CA GLY A 303 17.69 12.60 -21.48
C GLY A 303 18.44 11.33 -21.06
N ILE A 304 18.56 11.11 -19.75
CA ILE A 304 19.21 9.92 -19.17
C ILE A 304 18.49 8.63 -19.59
N ALA A 305 17.15 8.64 -19.62
CA ALA A 305 16.36 7.50 -20.03
C ALA A 305 16.63 7.10 -21.50
N ARG A 306 16.66 8.08 -22.41
CA ARG A 306 16.98 7.85 -23.83
C ARG A 306 18.38 7.27 -24.02
N GLU A 307 19.35 7.74 -23.25
CA GLU A 307 20.73 7.25 -23.30
C GLU A 307 20.85 5.83 -22.73
N ARG A 308 20.25 5.57 -21.56
CA ARG A 308 20.57 4.41 -20.72
C ARG A 308 19.57 3.26 -20.76
N LEU A 309 18.34 3.48 -21.24
CA LEU A 309 17.29 2.45 -21.29
C LEU A 309 17.12 1.88 -22.69
N PRO A 310 16.57 0.66 -22.81
CA PRO A 310 16.12 0.11 -24.10
C PRO A 310 15.06 1.00 -24.75
N PRO A 311 14.95 1.04 -26.09
CA PRO A 311 14.06 1.98 -26.79
C PRO A 311 12.61 1.96 -26.29
N GLN A 312 12.07 0.77 -26.03
CA GLN A 312 10.68 0.58 -25.56
C GLN A 312 10.47 1.14 -24.15
N PHE A 313 11.47 1.00 -23.27
CA PHE A 313 11.44 1.57 -21.92
C PHE A 313 11.63 3.09 -21.94
N ALA A 314 12.57 3.58 -22.74
CA ALA A 314 12.79 5.01 -22.91
C ALA A 314 11.52 5.71 -23.42
N GLU A 315 10.81 5.09 -24.37
CA GLU A 315 9.55 5.58 -24.90
C GLU A 315 8.50 5.79 -23.80
N ILE A 316 8.21 4.77 -22.98
CA ILE A 316 7.16 4.88 -21.97
C ILE A 316 7.53 5.86 -20.85
N VAL A 317 8.82 5.99 -20.52
CA VAL A 317 9.30 7.02 -19.58
C VAL A 317 9.09 8.41 -20.16
N CYS A 318 9.41 8.62 -21.44
CA CYS A 318 9.18 9.89 -22.13
C CYS A 318 7.70 10.23 -22.34
N LYS A 319 6.82 9.24 -22.48
CA LYS A 319 5.37 9.45 -22.63
C LYS A 319 4.62 9.67 -21.31
N ALA A 320 5.27 9.46 -20.17
CA ALA A 320 4.66 9.63 -18.85
C ALA A 320 4.23 11.09 -18.62
N ARG A 321 2.92 11.34 -18.53
CA ARG A 321 2.36 12.70 -18.36
C ARG A 321 2.35 13.19 -16.91
N ARG A 322 2.20 12.27 -15.96
CA ARG A 322 2.14 12.56 -14.52
C ARG A 322 3.13 11.67 -13.76
N PRO A 323 4.44 11.78 -14.04
CA PRO A 323 5.43 11.03 -13.31
C PRO A 323 5.44 11.46 -11.84
N PHE A 324 5.94 10.57 -10.99
CA PHE A 324 6.20 10.85 -9.59
C PHE A 324 7.49 10.17 -9.15
N VAL A 325 8.09 10.70 -8.09
CA VAL A 325 9.40 10.26 -7.60
C VAL A 325 9.27 9.86 -6.16
N GLN A 326 9.85 8.71 -5.80
CA GLN A 326 9.88 8.23 -4.43
C GLN A 326 11.30 7.82 -4.03
N ALA A 327 11.87 8.48 -3.04
CA ALA A 327 13.10 8.07 -2.39
C ALA A 327 12.88 6.73 -1.69
N VAL A 328 13.75 5.77 -1.96
CA VAL A 328 13.67 4.44 -1.36
C VAL A 328 14.38 4.44 -0.02
N THR A 329 13.73 3.83 0.94
CA THR A 329 14.13 3.88 2.34
C THR A 329 13.70 2.60 3.03
N ASP A 330 14.31 2.27 4.15
CA ASP A 330 13.87 1.18 5.02
C ASP A 330 13.68 1.65 6.46
N VAL A 331 12.76 0.98 7.16
CA VAL A 331 12.55 1.11 8.61
C VAL A 331 11.83 -0.13 9.11
N ILE A 332 12.26 -0.66 10.24
CA ILE A 332 11.67 -1.84 10.87
C ILE A 332 11.41 -1.51 12.34
N SER A 333 10.16 -1.66 12.77
CA SER A 333 9.80 -1.54 14.18
C SER A 333 10.41 -2.69 14.99
N PRO A 334 10.89 -2.45 16.23
CA PRO A 334 11.40 -3.51 17.10
C PRO A 334 10.30 -4.49 17.55
N ALA A 335 9.04 -4.08 17.52
CA ALA A 335 7.88 -4.89 17.88
C ALA A 335 6.67 -4.56 17.00
N ASN A 336 5.78 -5.54 16.87
CA ASN A 336 4.49 -5.40 16.18
C ASN A 336 3.34 -4.97 17.11
N GLU A 337 3.53 -5.03 18.43
CA GLU A 337 2.56 -4.55 19.41
C GLU A 337 3.20 -3.86 20.61
N PHE A 338 2.41 -3.01 21.24
CA PHE A 338 2.73 -2.23 22.45
C PHE A 338 1.52 -2.22 23.38
N LEU A 339 1.74 -1.80 24.64
CA LEU A 339 0.69 -1.67 25.66
C LEU A 339 -0.13 -2.97 25.80
N GLU A 340 0.57 -4.09 25.94
CA GLU A 340 -0.02 -5.43 26.07
C GLU A 340 -0.99 -5.83 24.94
N GLY A 341 -0.74 -5.34 23.71
CA GLY A 341 -1.58 -5.62 22.54
C GLY A 341 -2.71 -4.63 22.34
N LYS A 342 -2.78 -3.56 23.16
CA LYS A 342 -3.71 -2.45 22.95
C LYS A 342 -3.36 -1.62 21.72
N VAL A 343 -2.07 -1.58 21.35
CA VAL A 343 -1.58 -0.90 20.15
C VAL A 343 -0.85 -1.91 19.28
N VAL A 344 -1.19 -1.96 18.00
CA VAL A 344 -0.60 -2.88 17.01
C VAL A 344 -0.12 -2.09 15.80
N LEU A 345 1.02 -2.45 15.20
CA LEU A 345 1.50 -1.89 13.93
C LEU A 345 1.32 -2.89 12.80
N ILE A 346 0.93 -2.40 11.62
CA ILE A 346 0.68 -3.22 10.42
C ILE A 346 1.27 -2.55 9.17
N GLY A 347 1.67 -3.35 8.18
CA GLY A 347 2.17 -2.90 6.89
C GLY A 347 3.42 -2.04 7.04
N ASP A 348 3.54 -0.97 6.24
CA ASP A 348 4.73 -0.11 6.27
C ASP A 348 4.94 0.61 7.62
N ALA A 349 3.91 0.69 8.48
CA ALA A 349 4.08 1.19 9.84
C ALA A 349 4.88 0.21 10.71
N LEU A 350 4.69 -1.09 10.50
CA LEU A 350 5.47 -2.16 11.13
C LEU A 350 6.85 -2.30 10.47
N ALA A 351 6.88 -2.49 9.15
CA ALA A 351 8.11 -2.66 8.40
C ALA A 351 7.99 -2.11 6.98
N GLY A 352 8.74 -1.06 6.68
CA GLY A 352 8.91 -0.54 5.34
C GLY A 352 10.06 -1.25 4.64
N PHE A 353 9.75 -2.20 3.76
CA PHE A 353 10.76 -2.90 2.95
C PHE A 353 11.12 -2.13 1.69
N ARG A 354 12.28 -2.47 1.13
CA ARG A 354 12.67 -2.02 -0.21
C ARG A 354 11.71 -2.63 -1.25
N PRO A 355 11.24 -1.85 -2.23
CA PRO A 355 10.15 -2.25 -3.12
C PRO A 355 10.52 -3.30 -4.17
N HIS A 356 11.78 -3.75 -4.24
CA HIS A 356 12.24 -4.74 -5.23
C HIS A 356 11.58 -6.12 -5.09
N THR A 357 11.10 -6.46 -3.90
CA THR A 357 10.32 -7.69 -3.67
C THR A 357 8.87 -7.57 -4.14
N VAL A 358 8.42 -6.35 -4.45
CA VAL A 358 7.04 -5.98 -4.79
C VAL A 358 6.01 -6.49 -3.76
N ALA A 359 6.43 -6.55 -2.50
CA ALA A 359 5.69 -7.22 -1.43
C ALA A 359 4.98 -6.28 -0.46
N SER A 360 5.15 -4.95 -0.51
CA SER A 360 4.60 -4.06 0.55
C SER A 360 3.07 -4.14 0.67
N THR A 361 2.34 -4.12 -0.44
CA THR A 361 0.87 -4.32 -0.41
C THR A 361 0.48 -5.74 0.00
N SER A 362 1.27 -6.75 -0.40
CA SER A 362 1.05 -8.13 0.02
C SER A 362 1.31 -8.31 1.52
N GLN A 363 2.32 -7.64 2.09
CA GLN A 363 2.62 -7.65 3.51
C GLN A 363 1.50 -6.99 4.30
N ALA A 364 1.02 -5.81 3.87
CA ALA A 364 -0.07 -5.14 4.55
C ALA A 364 -1.36 -5.98 4.55
N ALA A 365 -1.64 -6.69 3.45
CA ALA A 365 -2.75 -7.64 3.36
C ALA A 365 -2.54 -8.85 4.28
N PHE A 366 -1.34 -9.43 4.30
CA PHE A 366 -0.97 -10.51 5.20
C PHE A 366 -1.13 -10.13 6.67
N ASP A 367 -0.50 -9.03 7.09
CA ASP A 367 -0.57 -8.52 8.46
C ASP A 367 -2.02 -8.31 8.91
N ALA A 368 -2.87 -7.75 8.04
CA ALA A 368 -4.29 -7.56 8.31
C ALA A 368 -5.04 -8.88 8.50
N MET A 369 -4.79 -9.87 7.63
CA MET A 369 -5.43 -11.18 7.70
C MET A 369 -5.01 -11.97 8.94
N VAL A 370 -3.71 -12.05 9.20
CA VAL A 370 -3.20 -12.79 10.37
C VAL A 370 -3.59 -12.08 11.66
N TYR A 371 -3.66 -10.75 11.68
CA TYR A 371 -4.18 -10.03 12.84
C TYR A 371 -5.66 -10.32 13.07
N ALA A 372 -6.48 -10.37 12.02
CA ALA A 372 -7.89 -10.78 12.15
C ALA A 372 -8.01 -12.23 12.65
N ASP A 373 -7.21 -13.17 12.13
CA ASP A 373 -7.20 -14.56 12.59
C ASP A 373 -6.73 -14.68 14.06
N TYR A 374 -5.83 -13.82 14.52
CA TYR A 374 -5.48 -13.71 15.95
C TYR A 374 -6.66 -13.22 16.79
N ILE A 375 -7.36 -12.16 16.37
CA ILE A 375 -8.54 -11.63 17.07
C ILE A 375 -9.67 -12.66 17.13
N GLU A 376 -9.86 -13.46 16.07
CA GLU A 376 -10.83 -14.54 16.01
C GLU A 376 -10.44 -15.76 16.87
N GLY A 377 -9.19 -15.82 17.36
CA GLY A 377 -8.67 -16.94 18.15
C GLY A 377 -8.19 -18.14 17.32
N LYS A 378 -8.05 -18.00 15.99
CA LYS A 378 -7.50 -19.04 15.10
C LYS A 378 -5.97 -19.17 15.22
N VAL A 379 -5.30 -18.09 15.61
CA VAL A 379 -3.84 -18.01 15.76
C VAL A 379 -3.51 -17.53 17.17
N SER A 380 -2.52 -18.13 17.83
CA SER A 380 -2.07 -17.66 19.15
C SER A 380 -1.32 -16.34 19.04
N ARG A 381 -1.24 -15.56 20.13
CA ARG A 381 -0.47 -14.30 20.15
C ARG A 381 1.00 -14.53 19.80
N GLU A 382 1.60 -15.62 20.28
CA GLU A 382 3.00 -15.97 20.00
C GLU A 382 3.21 -16.28 18.52
N GLU A 383 2.29 -17.05 17.92
CA GLU A 383 2.37 -17.42 16.51
C GLU A 383 2.15 -16.21 15.60
N TRP A 384 1.16 -15.36 15.90
CA TRP A 384 0.93 -14.11 15.19
C TRP A 384 2.18 -13.22 15.20
N LYS A 385 2.78 -13.01 16.39
CA LYS A 385 4.05 -12.27 16.51
C LYS A 385 5.16 -12.88 15.67
N ARG A 386 5.32 -14.21 15.73
CA ARG A 386 6.35 -14.92 14.97
C ARG A 386 6.14 -14.76 13.47
N GLN A 387 4.90 -14.82 12.98
CA GLN A 387 4.58 -14.67 11.57
C GLN A 387 4.83 -13.25 11.06
N THR A 388 4.33 -12.23 11.76
CA THR A 388 4.46 -10.83 11.33
C THR A 388 5.88 -10.30 11.52
N MET A 389 6.62 -10.74 12.56
CA MET A 389 8.02 -10.32 12.76
C MET A 389 9.02 -11.22 12.04
N GLY A 390 8.68 -12.48 11.74
CA GLY A 390 9.52 -13.43 11.02
C GLY A 390 9.67 -13.08 9.54
N GLY A 391 8.58 -12.66 8.89
CA GLY A 391 8.62 -12.13 7.52
C GLY A 391 9.49 -10.88 7.38
N VAL A 392 9.60 -10.09 8.46
CA VAL A 392 10.41 -8.87 8.53
C VAL A 392 11.91 -9.15 8.58
N ASN A 393 12.32 -10.26 9.20
CA ASN A 393 13.74 -10.64 9.29
C ASN A 393 14.27 -11.31 8.01
N ILE A 394 13.41 -12.01 7.25
CA ILE A 394 13.82 -12.72 6.02
C ILE A 394 13.99 -11.75 4.84
N SER A 395 13.16 -10.71 4.76
CA SER A 395 13.18 -9.72 3.67
C SER A 395 14.23 -8.61 3.84
N GLY A 396 14.84 -8.49 5.02
CA GLY A 396 16.00 -7.62 5.28
C GLY A 396 17.34 -8.21 4.81
N CYS A 397 17.36 -9.46 4.35
CA CYS A 397 18.55 -10.19 3.91
C CYS A 397 18.66 -10.29 2.37
N HIS A 398 18.40 -9.21 1.61
CA HIS A 398 18.72 -9.15 0.18
C HIS A 398 19.21 -7.77 -0.27
#